data_AF-A0A6N4T9A5-F1
#
_entry.id   AF-A0A6N4T9A5-F1
#
_cell.length_a   1.000
_cell.length_b   1.000
_cell.length_c   1.000
_cell.angle_alpha   90.00
_cell.angle_beta   90.00
_cell.angle_gamma   90.00
#
_symmetry.space_group_name_H-M   'P 1'
#
loop_
_entity.id
_entity.type
_entity.pdbx_description
1 polymer ?
#
loop_
_entity_poly.entity_id
_entity_poly.type
_entity_poly.pdbx_seq_one_letter_code
_entity_poly.pdbx_strand_id
1 'polypeptide(L)'
;MSEVNAKSQIVAPGELYKTRWWAVGQLDLICKKIDAVNAEWSKDWLANGENHLTQAALASASPRKQEILADWRQVSGAGAQTFWMQIPSRHLEHLQHAMFTASGSASISSNSKGVIGKSVASQAWEEYLGKLTDLLSPAQIDISAGVPPQNLFKAWSGAVQLEIQWCGVKLVLVLNQACVEHLLGPDVLAEDENKRRLLRTAPTSKLLSIAQAVQHKKVRVRVELSSCDIELGNLQQIQVGDVIPLPHGLEQPLQVKFASGEALCLAFLGTRATKKAIEVLAPSSAIKA
;
A
#
# COMPACT_ATOMS: atom_id res chain seq x y z
N MET A 1 39.83 -6.22 2.30
CA MET A 1 39.18 -5.19 1.46
C MET A 1 38.54 -5.94 0.31
N SER A 2 37.24 -6.22 0.41
CA SER A 2 36.49 -7.04 -0.53
C SER A 2 35.68 -6.13 -1.43
N GLU A 3 36.01 -6.10 -2.72
CA GLU A 3 35.27 -5.36 -3.74
C GLU A 3 33.90 -5.99 -3.96
N VAL A 4 32.86 -5.25 -3.54
CA VAL A 4 31.46 -5.57 -3.87
C VAL A 4 31.24 -5.17 -5.32
N ASN A 5 31.30 -6.17 -6.21
CA ASN A 5 31.02 -6.05 -7.62
C ASN A 5 29.51 -5.85 -7.84
N ALA A 6 29.03 -4.61 -7.67
CA ALA A 6 27.67 -4.21 -7.98
C ALA A 6 27.51 -4.15 -9.52
N LYS A 7 27.26 -5.31 -10.13
CA LYS A 7 26.75 -5.39 -11.50
C LYS A 7 25.41 -4.65 -11.55
N SER A 8 25.46 -3.39 -11.98
CA SER A 8 24.27 -2.66 -12.43
C SER A 8 23.73 -3.40 -13.65
N GLN A 9 22.67 -4.18 -13.46
CA GLN A 9 21.85 -4.67 -14.56
C GLN A 9 21.25 -3.44 -15.26
N ILE A 10 21.85 -3.07 -16.38
CA ILE A 10 21.26 -2.15 -17.34
C ILE A 10 20.06 -2.90 -17.93
N VAL A 11 18.88 -2.60 -17.38
CA VAL A 11 17.59 -3.08 -17.90
C VAL A 11 17.48 -2.60 -19.35
N ALA A 12 17.25 -3.54 -20.27
CA ALA A 12 17.14 -3.25 -21.68
C ALA A 12 16.07 -2.16 -21.94
N PRO A 13 16.36 -1.16 -22.80
CA PRO A 13 15.37 -0.15 -23.16
C PRO A 13 14.33 -0.79 -24.08
N GLY A 14 13.11 -1.02 -23.61
CA GLY A 14 12.01 -1.33 -24.53
C GLY A 14 10.80 -2.09 -24.01
N GLU A 15 10.78 -2.64 -22.80
CA GLU A 15 9.52 -3.21 -22.29
C GLU A 15 8.59 -2.09 -21.85
N LEU A 16 7.66 -1.74 -22.74
CA LEU A 16 6.50 -0.92 -22.43
C LEU A 16 5.64 -1.68 -21.42
N TYR A 17 5.94 -1.53 -20.13
CA TYR A 17 5.09 -2.04 -19.07
C TYR A 17 3.71 -1.38 -19.20
N LYS A 18 2.68 -2.19 -19.41
CA LYS A 18 1.30 -1.71 -19.41
C LYS A 18 1.02 -1.16 -18.02
N THR A 19 0.86 0.16 -17.91
CA THR A 19 0.54 0.80 -16.63
C THR A 19 -0.84 0.35 -16.18
N ARG A 20 -0.92 -0.19 -14.95
CA ARG A 20 -2.17 -0.67 -14.36
C ARG A 20 -2.44 0.06 -13.05
N TRP A 21 -3.72 0.34 -12.83
CA TRP A 21 -4.25 0.92 -11.62
C TRP A 21 -5.57 0.21 -11.30
N TRP A 22 -5.87 0.10 -10.02
CA TRP A 22 -7.05 -0.60 -9.51
C TRP A 22 -7.98 0.40 -8.83
N ALA A 23 -9.27 0.29 -9.14
CA ALA A 23 -10.30 1.07 -8.46
C ALA A 23 -10.48 0.57 -7.02
N VAL A 24 -10.99 1.44 -6.13
CA VAL A 24 -11.24 1.08 -4.72
C VAL A 24 -12.12 -0.17 -4.60
N GLY A 25 -13.21 -0.25 -5.39
CA GLY A 25 -14.08 -1.43 -5.38
C GLY A 25 -13.40 -2.73 -5.86
N GLN A 26 -12.34 -2.66 -6.67
CA GLN A 26 -11.55 -3.84 -7.04
C GLN A 26 -10.65 -4.27 -5.88
N LEU A 27 -10.05 -3.31 -5.17
CA LEU A 27 -9.27 -3.59 -3.95
C LEU A 27 -10.16 -4.19 -2.85
N ASP A 28 -11.37 -3.66 -2.66
CA ASP A 28 -12.36 -4.21 -1.72
C ASP A 28 -12.77 -5.64 -2.08
N LEU A 29 -12.94 -5.93 -3.37
CA LEU A 29 -13.25 -7.28 -3.84
C LEU A 29 -12.11 -8.26 -3.53
N ILE A 30 -10.86 -7.83 -3.68
CA ILE A 30 -9.68 -8.63 -3.30
C ILE A 30 -9.68 -8.89 -1.80
N CYS A 31 -9.88 -7.86 -0.96
CA CYS A 31 -10.01 -8.05 0.49
C CYS A 31 -11.09 -9.09 0.83
N LYS A 32 -12.29 -8.96 0.24
CA LYS A 32 -13.40 -9.90 0.48
C LYS A 32 -13.05 -11.36 0.15
N LYS A 33 -12.31 -11.60 -0.94
CA LYS A 33 -11.88 -12.96 -1.31
C LYS A 33 -10.89 -13.53 -0.30
N ILE A 34 -9.95 -12.71 0.15
CA ILE A 34 -8.96 -13.11 1.16
C ILE A 34 -9.63 -13.33 2.52
N ASP A 35 -10.53 -12.44 2.92
CA ASP A 35 -11.32 -12.57 4.16
C ASP A 35 -12.20 -13.82 4.14
N ALA A 36 -12.73 -14.22 2.98
CA ALA A 36 -13.49 -15.47 2.86
C ALA A 36 -12.61 -16.71 3.13
N VAL A 37 -11.39 -16.75 2.58
CA VAL A 37 -10.42 -17.82 2.87
C VAL A 37 -10.02 -17.82 4.34
N ASN A 38 -9.76 -16.65 4.91
CA ASN A 38 -9.43 -16.50 6.33
C ASN A 38 -10.57 -17.01 7.23
N ALA A 39 -11.81 -16.66 6.90
CA ALA A 39 -13.01 -17.06 7.65
C ALA A 39 -13.32 -18.56 7.50
N GLU A 40 -13.02 -19.17 6.35
CA GLU A 40 -13.15 -20.62 6.17
C GLU A 40 -12.11 -21.36 7.00
N TRP A 41 -10.83 -20.98 6.88
CA TRP A 41 -9.76 -21.58 7.65
C TRP A 41 -9.94 -21.38 9.16
N SER A 42 -10.38 -20.21 9.61
CA SER A 42 -10.55 -19.94 11.05
C SER A 42 -11.66 -20.78 11.69
N LYS A 43 -12.69 -21.19 10.94
CA LYS A 43 -13.72 -22.11 11.44
C LYS A 43 -13.17 -23.49 11.77
N ASP A 44 -12.21 -23.96 10.98
CA ASP A 44 -11.62 -25.28 11.14
C ASP A 44 -10.61 -25.31 12.30
N TRP A 45 -9.92 -24.19 12.55
CA TRP A 45 -8.76 -24.16 13.44
C TRP A 45 -8.90 -23.30 14.70
N LEU A 46 -9.81 -22.32 14.74
CA LEU A 46 -9.96 -21.38 15.86
C LEU A 46 -11.33 -21.53 16.53
N ALA A 47 -11.33 -21.78 17.84
CA ALA A 47 -12.54 -22.02 18.62
C ALA A 47 -13.54 -20.84 18.62
N ASN A 48 -13.05 -19.61 18.48
CA ASN A 48 -13.86 -18.40 18.66
C ASN A 48 -14.10 -17.60 17.37
N GLY A 49 -13.75 -18.12 16.19
CA GLY A 49 -13.94 -17.43 14.92
C GLY A 49 -13.42 -15.99 14.95
N GLU A 50 -12.10 -15.81 14.93
CA GLU A 50 -11.53 -14.46 14.91
C GLU A 50 -11.99 -13.68 13.67
N ASN A 51 -12.35 -12.42 13.88
CA ASN A 51 -12.59 -11.49 12.79
C ASN A 51 -11.24 -11.07 12.22
N HIS A 52 -10.89 -11.64 11.08
CA HIS A 52 -9.77 -11.19 10.28
C HIS A 52 -10.17 -9.90 9.54
N LEU A 53 -9.28 -8.90 9.56
CA LEU A 53 -9.44 -7.69 8.78
C LEU A 53 -8.32 -7.61 7.75
N THR A 54 -8.69 -7.68 6.47
CA THR A 54 -7.75 -7.46 5.36
C THR A 54 -7.89 -6.04 4.82
N GLN A 55 -6.77 -5.34 4.72
CA GLN A 55 -6.68 -4.05 4.06
C GLN A 55 -5.83 -4.18 2.80
N ALA A 56 -6.29 -3.61 1.69
CA ALA A 56 -5.59 -3.61 0.41
C ALA A 56 -5.23 -2.18 0.00
N ALA A 57 -3.99 -2.00 -0.44
CA ALA A 57 -3.52 -0.75 -1.02
C ALA A 57 -2.64 -1.03 -2.24
N LEU A 58 -2.49 -0.03 -3.11
CA LEU A 58 -1.46 -0.09 -4.15
C LEU A 58 -0.09 -0.22 -3.50
N ALA A 59 0.75 -1.12 -3.99
CA ALA A 59 2.08 -1.34 -3.40
C ALA A 59 2.93 -0.06 -3.39
N SER A 60 2.73 0.83 -4.37
CA SER A 60 3.41 2.13 -4.44
C SER A 60 2.99 3.14 -3.36
N ALA A 61 1.82 2.96 -2.74
CA ALA A 61 1.31 3.83 -1.69
C ALA A 61 1.80 3.41 -0.29
N SER A 62 2.39 2.23 -0.16
CA SER A 62 2.80 1.70 1.13
C SER A 62 4.14 2.31 1.58
N PRO A 63 4.24 2.82 2.82
CA PRO A 63 5.46 3.43 3.31
C PRO A 63 6.59 2.40 3.35
N ARG A 64 7.64 2.64 2.55
CA ARG A 64 8.90 1.87 2.39
C ARG A 64 9.68 1.53 3.67
N LYS A 65 9.15 1.80 4.85
CA LYS A 65 9.89 1.77 6.12
C LYS A 65 10.09 0.37 6.73
N GLN A 66 9.52 -0.69 6.16
CA GLN A 66 9.70 -2.06 6.66
C GLN A 66 10.37 -2.94 5.58
N GLU A 67 11.43 -3.69 5.80
CA GLU A 67 12.48 -3.73 6.83
C GLU A 67 13.45 -4.79 6.26
N ILE A 68 14.74 -4.50 6.18
CA ILE A 68 15.76 -5.38 5.56
C ILE A 68 15.90 -6.73 6.31
N LEU A 69 15.22 -6.88 7.45
CA LEU A 69 15.28 -8.03 8.36
C LEU A 69 14.04 -8.92 8.33
N ALA A 70 13.10 -8.66 7.41
CA ALA A 70 11.87 -9.42 7.30
C ALA A 70 12.10 -10.77 6.58
N ASP A 71 11.58 -11.85 7.16
CA ASP A 71 11.55 -13.19 6.55
C ASP A 71 10.53 -13.23 5.42
N TRP A 72 10.92 -12.72 4.25
CA TRP A 72 10.11 -12.78 3.05
C TRP A 72 10.18 -14.15 2.40
N ARG A 73 9.01 -14.72 2.12
CA ARG A 73 8.85 -15.89 1.26
C ARG A 73 8.23 -15.47 -0.06
N GLN A 74 8.85 -15.88 -1.14
CA GLN A 74 8.29 -15.79 -2.47
C GLN A 74 7.51 -17.08 -2.73
N VAL A 75 6.30 -16.90 -3.23
CA VAL A 75 5.45 -17.98 -3.69
C VAL A 75 5.17 -17.74 -5.17
N SER A 76 5.65 -18.67 -5.99
CA SER A 76 5.47 -18.62 -7.44
C SER A 76 4.63 -19.83 -7.84
N GLY A 77 3.59 -19.62 -8.64
CA GLY A 77 2.87 -20.73 -9.27
C GLY A 77 3.16 -20.82 -10.76
N ALA A 78 2.44 -21.70 -11.47
CA ALA A 78 2.65 -21.85 -12.90
C ALA A 78 2.21 -20.59 -13.66
N GLY A 79 3.17 -19.97 -14.35
CA GLY A 79 2.94 -18.78 -15.16
C GLY A 79 3.53 -17.51 -14.55
N ALA A 80 2.86 -16.37 -14.76
CA ALA A 80 3.34 -15.07 -14.29
C ALA A 80 2.86 -14.70 -12.88
N GLN A 81 2.08 -15.56 -12.22
CA GLN A 81 1.53 -15.31 -10.89
C GLN A 81 2.61 -15.50 -9.82
N THR A 82 2.92 -14.43 -9.12
CA THR A 82 3.92 -14.44 -8.05
C THR A 82 3.48 -13.48 -6.97
N PHE A 83 3.54 -13.95 -5.74
CA PHE A 83 3.36 -13.10 -4.58
C PHE A 83 4.46 -13.32 -3.55
N TRP A 84 4.64 -12.32 -2.70
CA TRP A 84 5.57 -12.38 -1.58
C TRP A 84 4.78 -12.22 -0.30
N MET A 85 5.16 -12.97 0.72
CA MET A 85 4.56 -12.90 2.04
C MET A 85 5.64 -12.71 3.08
N GLN A 86 5.45 -11.70 3.92
CA GLN A 86 6.28 -11.47 5.10
C GLN A 86 5.75 -12.35 6.23
N ILE A 87 6.57 -13.31 6.67
CA ILE A 87 6.23 -14.21 7.77
C ILE A 87 6.84 -13.69 9.07
N PRO A 88 6.04 -13.39 10.11
CA PRO A 88 6.58 -13.04 11.42
C PRO A 88 7.37 -14.20 12.04
N SER A 89 8.54 -13.93 12.65
CA SER A 89 9.41 -14.98 13.19
C SER A 89 8.76 -15.84 14.30
N ARG A 90 7.66 -15.38 14.91
CA ARG A 90 6.91 -16.09 15.95
C ARG A 90 5.50 -16.50 15.55
N HIS A 91 5.18 -16.54 14.24
CA HIS A 91 3.83 -16.86 13.75
C HIS A 91 3.24 -18.15 14.33
N LEU A 92 4.04 -19.22 14.48
CA LEU A 92 3.58 -20.48 15.08
C LEU A 92 3.25 -20.35 16.57
N GLU A 93 3.97 -19.51 17.33
CA GLU A 93 3.68 -19.26 18.74
C GLU A 93 2.37 -18.49 18.89
N HIS A 94 2.14 -17.50 18.03
CA HIS A 94 0.89 -16.73 17.98
C HIS A 94 -0.31 -17.61 17.59
N LEU A 95 -0.13 -18.48 16.59
CA LEU A 95 -1.14 -19.44 16.19
C LEU A 95 -1.45 -20.44 17.29
N GLN A 96 -0.42 -21.04 17.91
CA GLN A 96 -0.60 -21.94 19.05
C GLN A 96 -1.35 -21.22 20.19
N HIS A 97 -1.01 -19.97 20.49
CA HIS A 97 -1.72 -19.17 21.48
C HIS A 97 -3.21 -18.99 21.10
N ALA A 98 -3.50 -18.56 19.87
CA ALA A 98 -4.88 -18.36 19.40
C ALA A 98 -5.72 -19.65 19.47
N MET A 99 -5.14 -20.81 19.13
CA MET A 99 -5.83 -22.10 19.14
C MET A 99 -6.14 -22.61 20.56
N PHE A 100 -5.23 -22.45 21.53
CA PHE A 100 -5.33 -23.11 22.83
C PHE A 100 -5.68 -22.19 24.00
N THR A 101 -5.57 -20.86 23.87
CA THR A 101 -5.80 -19.92 24.99
C THR A 101 -7.14 -19.16 24.90
N ALA A 102 -7.83 -19.23 23.76
CA ALA A 102 -9.08 -18.49 23.53
C ALA A 102 -10.25 -18.94 24.43
N SER A 103 -10.11 -20.06 25.15
CA SER A 103 -11.13 -20.61 26.04
C SER A 103 -10.97 -20.17 27.50
N GLY A 104 -10.82 -18.86 27.77
CA GLY A 104 -11.10 -18.19 29.07
C GLY A 104 -10.48 -18.73 30.38
N SER A 105 -9.71 -19.81 30.34
CA SER A 105 -9.15 -20.49 31.51
C SER A 105 -7.76 -19.94 31.73
N ALA A 106 -7.73 -18.78 32.39
CA ALA A 106 -6.52 -18.09 32.82
C ALA A 106 -5.76 -18.89 33.90
N SER A 107 -5.17 -20.03 33.54
CA SER A 107 -4.13 -20.71 34.32
C SER A 107 -3.54 -21.89 33.53
N ILE A 108 -2.91 -21.63 32.39
CA ILE A 108 -2.00 -22.60 31.78
C ILE A 108 -0.59 -22.07 32.01
N SER A 109 0.12 -22.70 32.92
CA SER A 109 1.52 -22.38 33.21
C SER A 109 2.34 -22.51 31.92
N SER A 110 3.13 -21.49 31.63
CA SER A 110 3.95 -21.28 30.43
C SER A 110 5.09 -22.30 30.22
N ASN A 111 5.06 -23.44 30.92
CA ASN A 111 6.14 -24.42 30.95
C ASN A 111 5.89 -25.71 30.15
N SER A 112 4.69 -25.91 29.59
CA SER A 112 4.53 -27.01 28.63
C SER A 112 4.97 -26.55 27.25
N LYS A 113 6.23 -26.86 26.91
CA LYS A 113 6.70 -27.01 25.52
C LYS A 113 5.94 -28.17 24.86
N GLY A 114 4.63 -28.01 24.71
CA GLY A 114 3.75 -29.05 24.17
C GLY A 114 4.14 -29.30 22.72
N VAL A 115 4.91 -30.37 22.49
CA VAL A 115 5.31 -30.84 21.15
C VAL A 115 4.08 -30.97 20.24
N ILE A 116 2.96 -31.41 20.81
CA ILE A 116 1.67 -31.54 20.13
C ILE A 116 1.15 -30.17 19.65
N GLY A 117 1.14 -29.14 20.51
CA GLY A 117 0.63 -27.82 20.15
C GLY A 117 1.41 -27.18 18.99
N LYS A 118 2.73 -27.34 18.98
CA LYS A 118 3.58 -26.87 17.88
C LYS A 118 3.31 -27.64 16.58
N SER A 119 3.13 -28.96 16.66
CA SER A 119 2.81 -29.78 15.48
C SER A 119 1.48 -29.39 14.87
N VAL A 120 0.45 -29.19 15.71
CA VAL A 120 -0.88 -28.78 15.30
C VAL A 120 -0.86 -27.37 14.69
N ALA A 121 -0.14 -26.43 15.31
CA ALA A 121 0.04 -25.08 14.74
C ALA A 121 0.78 -25.12 13.39
N SER A 122 1.80 -25.98 13.23
CA SER A 122 2.50 -26.15 11.95
C SER A 122 1.55 -26.66 10.86
N GLN A 123 0.74 -27.67 11.17
CA GLN A 123 -0.24 -28.22 10.24
C GLN A 123 -1.30 -27.20 9.84
N ALA A 124 -1.84 -26.46 10.82
CA ALA A 124 -2.81 -25.40 10.58
C ALA A 124 -2.22 -24.27 9.72
N TRP A 125 -0.95 -23.91 9.94
CA TRP A 125 -0.23 -22.94 9.11
C TRP A 125 -0.01 -23.44 7.67
N GLU A 126 0.38 -24.71 7.50
CA GLU A 126 0.54 -25.32 6.17
C GLU A 126 -0.78 -25.36 5.40
N GLU A 127 -1.88 -25.68 6.08
CA GLU A 127 -3.22 -25.66 5.46
C GLU A 127 -3.65 -24.23 5.10
N TYR A 128 -3.39 -23.25 5.97
CA TYR A 128 -3.66 -21.84 5.68
C TYR A 128 -2.91 -21.39 4.43
N LEU A 129 -1.61 -21.72 4.35
CA LEU A 129 -0.80 -21.44 3.18
C LEU A 129 -1.35 -22.13 1.94
N GLY A 130 -1.74 -23.41 2.04
CA GLY A 130 -2.39 -24.15 0.96
C GLY A 130 -3.64 -23.44 0.42
N LYS A 131 -4.59 -23.08 1.30
CA LYS A 131 -5.81 -22.36 0.91
C LYS A 131 -5.51 -20.99 0.28
N LEU A 132 -4.54 -20.26 0.83
CA LEU A 132 -4.12 -18.96 0.31
C LEU A 132 -3.43 -19.10 -1.06
N THR A 133 -2.59 -20.13 -1.24
CA THR A 133 -1.94 -20.40 -2.51
C THR A 133 -2.93 -20.85 -3.57
N ASP A 134 -3.90 -21.69 -3.24
CA ASP A 134 -4.93 -22.14 -4.19
C ASP A 134 -5.76 -20.96 -4.69
N LEU A 135 -6.03 -19.98 -3.83
CA LEU A 135 -6.73 -18.75 -4.21
C LEU A 135 -5.88 -17.84 -5.12
N LEU A 136 -4.57 -17.71 -4.84
CA LEU A 136 -3.69 -16.74 -5.50
C LEU A 136 -3.00 -17.27 -6.76
N SER A 137 -2.73 -18.58 -6.79
CA SER A 137 -2.12 -19.28 -7.90
C SER A 137 -2.44 -20.79 -7.83
N PRO A 138 -3.48 -21.26 -8.53
CA PRO A 138 -4.00 -22.63 -8.42
C PRO A 138 -3.11 -23.71 -9.06
N ALA A 139 -1.86 -23.41 -9.37
CA ALA A 139 -0.93 -24.31 -10.05
C ALA A 139 0.29 -24.62 -9.18
N GLN A 140 1.06 -25.64 -9.56
CA GLN A 140 2.19 -26.18 -8.78
C GLN A 140 3.04 -25.07 -8.14
N ILE A 141 3.12 -25.13 -6.81
CA ILE A 141 3.64 -24.05 -5.97
C ILE A 141 5.12 -24.30 -5.68
N ASP A 142 5.95 -23.29 -5.90
CA ASP A 142 7.31 -23.23 -5.38
C ASP A 142 7.41 -22.11 -4.33
N ILE A 143 7.77 -22.49 -3.11
CA ILE A 143 7.97 -21.57 -1.99
C ILE A 143 9.48 -21.44 -1.76
N SER A 144 10.01 -20.26 -2.04
CA SER A 144 11.43 -19.94 -1.88
C SER A 144 11.64 -18.72 -0.99
N ALA A 145 12.85 -18.57 -0.45
CA ALA A 145 13.22 -17.31 0.19
C ALA A 145 13.46 -16.24 -0.88
N GLY A 146 12.83 -15.09 -0.75
CA GLY A 146 12.94 -14.03 -1.76
C GLY A 146 12.22 -12.78 -1.33
N VAL A 147 12.86 -11.62 -1.53
CA VAL A 147 12.28 -10.31 -1.25
C VAL A 147 11.53 -9.81 -2.50
N PRO A 148 10.37 -9.15 -2.35
CA PRO A 148 9.66 -8.59 -3.50
C PRO A 148 10.55 -7.59 -4.27
N PRO A 149 10.63 -7.70 -5.60
CA PRO A 149 11.49 -6.84 -6.40
C PRO A 149 11.00 -5.39 -6.37
N GLN A 150 11.94 -4.44 -6.38
CA GLN A 150 11.66 -3.01 -6.15
C GLN A 150 10.72 -2.39 -7.20
N ASN A 151 10.65 -2.97 -8.40
CA ASN A 151 9.78 -2.48 -9.47
C ASN A 151 8.28 -2.63 -9.13
N LEU A 152 7.89 -3.57 -8.26
CA LEU A 152 6.50 -3.73 -7.83
C LEU A 152 5.99 -2.53 -7.02
N PHE A 153 6.89 -1.83 -6.33
CA PHE A 153 6.55 -0.64 -5.55
C PHE A 153 6.59 0.66 -6.37
N LYS A 154 6.83 0.59 -7.68
CA LYS A 154 6.71 1.76 -8.55
C LYS A 154 5.25 2.10 -8.79
N ALA A 155 4.95 3.39 -8.96
CA ALA A 155 3.61 3.82 -9.36
C ALA A 155 3.19 3.10 -10.64
N TRP A 156 1.92 2.67 -10.68
CA TRP A 156 1.29 1.99 -11.82
C TRP A 156 1.88 0.61 -12.20
N SER A 157 2.63 -0.03 -11.30
CA SER A 157 3.12 -1.41 -11.48
C SER A 157 1.99 -2.45 -11.55
N GLY A 158 0.77 -2.10 -11.15
CA GLY A 158 -0.33 -3.03 -10.96
C GLY A 158 -0.19 -3.93 -9.74
N ALA A 159 0.88 -3.79 -8.93
CA ALA A 159 1.04 -4.57 -7.72
C ALA A 159 0.19 -4.04 -6.56
N VAL A 160 -0.30 -4.95 -5.72
CA VAL A 160 -1.14 -4.66 -4.56
C VAL A 160 -0.45 -5.20 -3.31
N GLN A 161 -0.40 -4.39 -2.26
CA GLN A 161 -0.01 -4.84 -0.93
C GLN A 161 -1.29 -5.12 -0.12
N LEU A 162 -1.34 -6.28 0.51
CA LEU A 162 -2.37 -6.65 1.46
C LEU A 162 -1.77 -6.69 2.87
N GLU A 163 -2.51 -6.17 3.82
CA GLU A 163 -2.21 -6.29 5.25
C GLU A 163 -3.35 -7.07 5.91
N ILE A 164 -3.02 -8.21 6.48
CA ILE A 164 -3.99 -9.12 7.08
C ILE A 164 -3.72 -9.18 8.58
N GLN A 165 -4.74 -8.88 9.40
CA GLN A 165 -4.68 -9.15 10.83
C GLN A 165 -5.05 -10.61 11.09
N TRP A 166 -4.08 -11.40 11.56
CA TRP A 166 -4.16 -12.85 11.67
C TRP A 166 -3.62 -13.32 13.03
N CYS A 167 -4.46 -13.92 13.89
CA CYS A 167 -4.05 -14.46 15.20
C CYS A 167 -3.24 -13.46 16.06
N GLY A 168 -3.65 -12.19 16.06
CA GLY A 168 -2.95 -11.11 16.78
C GLY A 168 -1.61 -10.66 16.18
N VAL A 169 -1.24 -11.16 14.99
CA VAL A 169 -0.10 -10.67 14.22
C VAL A 169 -0.53 -10.10 12.87
N LYS A 170 0.29 -9.18 12.35
CA LYS A 170 0.11 -8.60 11.02
C LYS A 170 0.90 -9.41 10.00
N LEU A 171 0.19 -10.00 9.03
CA LEU A 171 0.79 -10.58 7.83
C LEU A 171 0.76 -9.54 6.70
N VAL A 172 1.86 -9.45 5.94
CA VAL A 172 1.94 -8.56 4.77
C VAL A 172 2.16 -9.41 3.53
N LEU A 173 1.29 -9.23 2.54
CA LEU A 173 1.42 -9.87 1.24
C LEU A 173 1.64 -8.80 0.17
N VAL A 174 2.46 -9.10 -0.83
CA VAL A 174 2.66 -8.29 -2.02
C VAL A 174 2.30 -9.15 -3.22
N LEU A 175 1.21 -8.79 -3.89
CA LEU A 175 0.71 -9.48 -5.08
C LEU A 175 1.22 -8.74 -6.32
N ASN A 176 1.79 -9.47 -7.29
CA ASN A 176 2.06 -8.89 -8.60
C ASN A 176 0.76 -8.67 -9.41
N GLN A 177 0.88 -8.01 -10.56
CA GLN A 177 -0.26 -7.73 -11.42
C GLN A 177 -1.02 -9.01 -11.83
N ALA A 178 -0.32 -10.10 -12.15
CA ALA A 178 -0.95 -11.33 -12.61
C ALA A 178 -1.80 -12.00 -11.52
N CYS A 179 -1.35 -11.99 -10.26
CA CYS A 179 -2.16 -12.43 -9.13
C CYS A 179 -3.42 -11.57 -8.97
N VAL A 180 -3.30 -10.25 -9.09
CA VAL A 180 -4.46 -9.35 -8.97
C VAL A 180 -5.46 -9.57 -10.11
N GLU A 181 -4.99 -9.69 -11.35
CA GLU A 181 -5.85 -10.00 -12.51
C GLU A 181 -6.56 -11.35 -12.34
N HIS A 182 -5.85 -12.36 -11.82
CA HIS A 182 -6.44 -13.67 -11.51
C HIS A 182 -7.53 -13.57 -10.46
N LEU A 183 -7.27 -12.87 -9.34
CA LEU A 183 -8.25 -12.68 -8.27
C LEU A 183 -9.49 -11.91 -8.71
N LEU A 184 -9.36 -10.92 -9.59
CA LEU A 184 -10.53 -10.17 -10.07
C LEU A 184 -11.36 -11.01 -11.06
N GLY A 185 -10.73 -11.91 -11.79
CA GLY A 185 -11.38 -12.75 -12.79
C GLY A 185 -11.69 -12.00 -14.09
N PRO A 186 -12.02 -12.74 -15.17
CA PRO A 186 -12.19 -12.16 -16.50
C PRO A 186 -13.39 -11.21 -16.58
N ASP A 187 -14.49 -11.49 -15.87
CA ASP A 187 -15.72 -10.70 -15.96
C ASP A 187 -15.54 -9.28 -15.42
N VAL A 188 -14.92 -9.13 -14.24
CA VAL A 188 -14.64 -7.82 -13.62
C VAL A 188 -13.66 -7.01 -14.49
N LEU A 189 -12.67 -7.69 -15.08
CA LEU A 189 -11.72 -7.05 -15.98
C LEU A 189 -12.39 -6.63 -17.30
N ALA A 190 -13.28 -7.46 -17.85
CA ALA A 190 -14.00 -7.18 -19.09
C ALA A 190 -14.99 -6.03 -18.91
N GLU A 191 -15.69 -5.92 -17.78
CA GLU A 191 -16.54 -4.78 -17.46
C GLU A 191 -15.75 -3.47 -17.40
N ASP A 192 -14.58 -3.46 -16.77
CA ASP A 192 -13.69 -2.29 -16.71
C ASP A 192 -13.15 -1.95 -18.11
N GLU A 193 -12.74 -2.95 -18.89
CA GLU A 193 -12.32 -2.72 -20.28
C GLU A 193 -13.47 -2.19 -21.15
N ASN A 194 -14.70 -2.68 -20.98
CA ASN A 194 -15.87 -2.17 -21.69
C ASN A 194 -16.22 -0.74 -21.28
N LYS A 195 -16.20 -0.42 -19.98
CA LYS A 195 -16.36 0.97 -19.50
C LYS A 195 -15.28 1.89 -20.10
N ARG A 196 -14.02 1.44 -20.12
CA ARG A 196 -12.91 2.17 -20.76
C ARG A 196 -13.08 2.27 -22.27
N ARG A 197 -13.64 1.25 -22.93
CA ARG A 197 -13.86 1.21 -24.38
C ARG A 197 -14.99 2.16 -24.80
N LEU A 198 -16.07 2.23 -24.02
CA LEU A 198 -17.14 3.20 -24.22
C LEU A 198 -16.65 4.65 -24.07
N LEU A 199 -15.71 4.88 -23.15
CA LEU A 199 -15.00 6.16 -23.03
C LEU A 199 -13.98 6.41 -24.17
N ARG A 200 -13.51 5.37 -24.86
CA ARG A 200 -12.59 5.41 -26.02
C ARG A 200 -13.33 5.46 -27.36
N THR A 201 -14.53 6.05 -27.41
CA THR A 201 -15.27 6.26 -28.67
C THR A 201 -14.57 7.23 -29.64
N ALA A 202 -13.45 7.85 -29.27
CA ALA A 202 -12.53 8.52 -30.19
C ALA A 202 -11.44 7.55 -30.71
N PRO A 203 -11.05 7.66 -32.00
CA PRO A 203 -10.14 6.73 -32.66
C PRO A 203 -8.85 6.59 -31.86
N THR A 204 -8.31 5.36 -31.81
CA THR A 204 -7.09 4.92 -31.12
C THR A 204 -6.00 5.98 -31.09
N SER A 205 -6.08 6.89 -30.12
CA SER A 205 -5.06 7.90 -29.90
C SER A 205 -3.80 7.13 -29.50
N LYS A 206 -2.72 7.35 -30.25
CA LYS A 206 -1.36 6.91 -29.95
C LYS A 206 -1.14 6.87 -28.44
N LEU A 207 -0.63 5.75 -27.91
CA LEU A 207 -0.27 5.67 -26.48
C LEU A 207 0.61 6.87 -26.14
N LEU A 208 0.11 7.74 -25.28
CA LEU A 208 0.79 8.94 -24.85
C LEU A 208 1.70 8.61 -23.68
N SER A 209 2.84 9.28 -23.58
CA SER A 209 3.63 9.23 -22.35
C SER A 209 2.81 9.81 -21.20
N ILE A 210 3.13 9.43 -19.95
CA ILE A 210 2.42 9.96 -18.78
C ILE A 210 2.50 11.49 -18.74
N ALA A 211 3.67 12.06 -19.06
CA ALA A 211 3.86 13.51 -19.16
C ALA A 211 2.86 14.15 -20.14
N GLN A 212 2.66 13.54 -21.32
CA GLN A 212 1.69 14.02 -22.31
C GLN A 212 0.24 13.83 -21.84
N ALA A 213 -0.06 12.74 -21.13
CA ALA A 213 -1.40 12.47 -20.62
C ALA A 213 -1.83 13.48 -19.54
N VAL A 214 -0.88 13.95 -18.71
CA VAL A 214 -1.17 14.90 -17.63
C VAL A 214 -0.94 16.36 -18.02
N GLN A 215 -0.29 16.66 -19.15
CA GLN A 215 0.12 18.03 -19.51
C GLN A 215 -1.04 19.05 -19.53
N HIS A 216 -2.26 18.60 -19.82
CA HIS A 216 -3.45 19.44 -19.90
C HIS A 216 -4.30 19.42 -18.61
N LYS A 217 -3.92 18.62 -17.61
CA LYS A 217 -4.63 18.57 -16.33
C LYS A 217 -4.20 19.77 -15.49
N LYS A 218 -5.13 20.70 -15.30
CA LYS A 218 -4.94 21.84 -14.41
C LYS A 218 -5.15 21.41 -12.98
N VAL A 219 -4.14 21.64 -12.13
CA VAL A 219 -4.24 21.42 -10.69
C VAL A 219 -4.29 22.77 -10.00
N ARG A 220 -5.24 22.94 -9.08
CA ARG A 220 -5.28 24.13 -8.21
C ARG A 220 -4.50 23.86 -6.94
N VAL A 221 -3.57 24.76 -6.67
CA VAL A 221 -2.69 24.73 -5.51
C VAL A 221 -2.89 26.03 -4.74
N ARG A 222 -2.92 25.95 -3.42
CA ARG A 222 -2.96 27.09 -2.50
C ARG A 222 -1.62 27.22 -1.80
N VAL A 223 -1.23 28.45 -1.53
CA VAL A 223 -0.03 28.78 -0.77
C VAL A 223 -0.51 29.54 0.45
N GLU A 224 -0.22 29.02 1.63
CA GLU A 224 -0.74 29.52 2.89
C GLU A 224 0.42 30.00 3.78
N LEU A 225 0.25 31.20 4.34
CA LEU A 225 1.02 31.68 5.48
C LEU A 225 0.56 30.93 6.74
N SER A 226 1.34 30.99 7.83
CA SER A 226 0.87 30.46 9.12
C SER A 226 -0.47 31.12 9.52
N SER A 227 -1.37 30.32 10.08
CA SER A 227 -2.63 30.82 10.62
C SER A 227 -2.38 31.78 11.77
N CYS A 228 -3.26 32.78 11.91
CA CYS A 228 -3.34 33.64 13.08
C CYS A 228 -4.72 33.47 13.70
N ASP A 229 -4.78 33.42 15.02
CA ASP A 229 -6.03 33.37 15.76
C ASP A 229 -6.47 34.80 16.05
N ILE A 230 -7.71 35.13 15.69
CA ILE A 230 -8.30 36.44 15.92
C ILE A 230 -9.61 36.23 16.68
N GLU A 231 -9.74 36.89 17.84
CA GLU A 231 -10.97 36.85 18.61
C GLU A 231 -12.12 37.50 17.84
N LEU A 232 -13.34 36.98 18.01
CA LEU A 232 -14.52 37.45 17.27
C LEU A 232 -14.81 38.94 17.51
N GLY A 233 -14.58 39.43 18.74
CA GLY A 233 -14.73 40.85 19.07
C GLY A 233 -13.77 41.74 18.29
N ASN A 234 -12.50 41.31 18.17
CA ASN A 234 -11.50 42.02 17.37
C ASN A 234 -11.84 41.97 15.88
N LEU A 235 -12.30 40.82 15.38
CA LEU A 235 -12.73 40.66 13.98
C LEU A 235 -13.84 41.65 13.58
N GLN A 236 -14.78 41.94 14.49
CA GLN A 236 -15.86 42.92 14.27
C GLN A 236 -15.38 44.37 14.25
N GLN A 237 -14.21 44.66 14.84
CA GLN A 237 -13.67 46.00 14.93
C GLN A 237 -12.69 46.35 13.82
N ILE A 238 -12.26 45.38 13.00
CA ILE A 238 -11.30 45.60 11.92
C ILE A 238 -11.87 46.58 10.89
N GLN A 239 -11.09 47.62 10.61
CA GLN A 239 -11.37 48.64 9.60
C GLN A 239 -10.35 48.59 8.47
N VAL A 240 -10.70 49.22 7.35
CA VAL A 240 -9.77 49.40 6.23
C VAL A 240 -8.61 50.28 6.70
N GLY A 241 -7.41 49.72 6.65
CA GLY A 241 -6.18 50.39 7.11
C GLY A 241 -5.55 49.74 8.34
N ASP A 242 -6.28 48.88 9.04
CA ASP A 242 -5.74 48.16 10.19
C ASP A 242 -4.66 47.15 9.78
N VAL A 243 -3.67 46.99 10.65
CA VAL A 243 -2.55 46.07 10.46
C VAL A 243 -2.73 44.86 11.37
N ILE A 244 -2.85 43.68 10.79
CA ILE A 244 -2.93 42.41 11.51
C ILE A 244 -1.54 41.77 11.50
N PRO A 245 -0.83 41.69 12.64
CA PRO A 245 0.45 41.01 12.69
C PRO A 245 0.23 39.50 12.49
N LEU A 246 0.93 38.93 11.52
CA LEU A 246 0.93 37.49 11.31
C LEU A 246 2.09 36.86 12.09
N PRO A 247 1.91 35.68 12.71
CA PRO A 247 2.99 34.95 13.37
C PRO A 247 4.01 34.35 12.38
N HIS A 248 3.79 34.53 11.07
CA HIS A 248 4.64 33.98 10.02
C HIS A 248 5.75 34.96 9.65
N GLY A 249 7.00 34.60 9.95
CA GLY A 249 8.17 35.35 9.50
C GLY A 249 8.41 35.22 7.99
N LEU A 250 8.98 36.25 7.34
CA LEU A 250 9.27 36.21 5.90
C LEU A 250 10.38 35.21 5.53
N GLU A 251 11.22 34.88 6.51
CA GLU A 251 12.27 33.88 6.46
C GLU A 251 11.76 32.45 6.69
N GLN A 252 10.47 32.27 6.99
CA GLN A 252 9.86 30.95 7.16
C GLN A 252 9.26 30.45 5.85
N PRO A 253 9.34 29.13 5.57
CA PRO A 253 8.73 28.59 4.36
C PRO A 253 7.21 28.51 4.50
N LEU A 254 6.51 28.87 3.43
CA LEU A 254 5.07 28.72 3.22
C LEU A 254 4.70 27.25 3.00
N GLN A 255 3.49 26.88 3.43
CA GLN A 255 2.91 25.59 3.07
C GLN A 255 2.20 25.70 1.71
N VAL A 256 2.55 24.79 0.81
CA VAL A 256 1.89 24.64 -0.49
C VAL A 256 0.99 23.41 -0.40
N LYS A 257 -0.32 23.59 -0.63
CA LYS A 257 -1.35 22.55 -0.48
C LYS A 257 -2.19 22.40 -1.74
N PHE A 258 -2.70 21.21 -1.99
CA PHE A 258 -3.78 21.05 -2.96
C PHE A 258 -5.05 21.76 -2.48
N ALA A 259 -5.99 22.01 -3.40
CA ALA A 259 -7.29 22.57 -3.03
C ALA A 259 -8.08 21.69 -2.02
N SER A 260 -7.74 20.40 -1.90
CA SER A 260 -8.26 19.47 -0.90
C SER A 260 -7.70 19.70 0.52
N GLY A 261 -6.65 20.51 0.67
CA GLY A 261 -5.96 20.75 1.95
C GLY A 261 -4.76 19.84 2.19
N GLU A 262 -4.55 18.81 1.37
CA GLU A 262 -3.37 17.95 1.44
C GLU A 262 -2.08 18.74 1.12
N ALA A 263 -1.07 18.59 1.97
CA ALA A 263 0.22 19.26 1.80
C ALA A 263 1.00 18.67 0.62
N LEU A 264 1.55 19.54 -0.22
CA LEU A 264 2.30 19.19 -1.43
C LEU A 264 3.80 19.43 -1.26
N CYS A 265 4.17 20.63 -0.82
CA CYS A 265 5.56 21.01 -0.61
C CYS A 265 5.67 22.25 0.29
N LEU A 266 6.90 22.66 0.58
CA LEU A 266 7.23 23.92 1.22
C LEU A 266 7.81 24.88 0.18
N ALA A 267 7.64 26.19 0.38
CA ALA A 267 8.17 27.18 -0.54
C ALA A 267 8.48 28.53 0.13
N PHE A 268 9.47 29.27 -0.35
CA PHE A 268 9.72 30.63 0.12
C PHE A 268 9.00 31.66 -0.74
N LEU A 269 8.50 32.74 -0.12
CA LEU A 269 7.97 33.88 -0.85
C LEU A 269 9.10 34.65 -1.51
N GLY A 270 8.96 34.96 -2.80
CA GLY A 270 9.94 35.74 -3.54
C GLY A 270 9.29 36.63 -4.59
N THR A 271 10.13 37.18 -5.44
CA THR A 271 9.69 37.93 -6.62
C THR A 271 10.41 37.44 -7.87
N ARG A 272 9.69 37.36 -8.98
CA ARG A 272 10.26 37.03 -10.30
C ARG A 272 9.62 37.94 -11.33
N ALA A 273 10.46 38.67 -12.07
CA ALA A 273 10.01 39.67 -13.05
C ALA A 273 8.92 40.59 -12.47
N THR A 274 9.23 41.22 -11.33
CA THR A 274 8.36 42.13 -10.56
C THR A 274 7.02 41.57 -10.06
N LYS A 275 6.77 40.28 -10.23
CA LYS A 275 5.57 39.59 -9.72
C LYS A 275 5.91 38.77 -8.49
N LYS A 276 4.95 38.67 -7.55
CA LYS A 276 5.05 37.72 -6.44
C LYS A 276 5.18 36.31 -7.01
N ALA A 277 6.17 35.59 -6.51
CA ALA A 277 6.47 34.22 -6.90
C ALA A 277 6.78 33.41 -5.66
N ILE A 278 6.84 32.09 -5.81
CA ILE A 278 7.34 31.21 -4.76
C ILE A 278 8.52 30.41 -5.29
N GLU A 279 9.51 30.20 -4.44
CA GLU A 279 10.58 29.26 -4.68
C GLU A 279 10.25 27.94 -3.99
N VAL A 280 9.97 26.90 -4.79
CA VAL A 280 9.58 25.60 -4.28
C VAL A 280 10.81 24.88 -3.74
N LEU A 281 10.77 24.51 -2.46
CA LEU A 281 11.78 23.62 -1.89
C LEU A 281 11.52 22.22 -2.43
N ALA A 282 12.61 21.49 -2.73
CA ALA A 282 12.54 20.15 -3.30
C ALA A 282 11.45 19.33 -2.59
N PRO A 283 10.55 18.67 -3.35
CA PRO A 283 9.42 17.97 -2.76
C PRO A 283 9.98 16.99 -1.73
N SER A 284 9.71 17.28 -0.47
CA SER A 284 10.11 16.39 0.60
C SER A 284 9.37 15.10 0.32
N SER A 285 10.11 14.05 -0.01
CA SER A 285 9.62 12.67 -0.02
C SER A 285 9.06 12.23 1.35
N ALA A 286 9.01 13.14 2.33
CA ALA A 286 8.49 12.97 3.66
C ALA A 286 7.27 13.85 4.02
N ILE A 287 6.57 14.48 3.06
CA ILE A 287 5.22 15.01 3.36
C ILE A 287 4.26 13.83 3.42
N LYS A 288 4.19 13.27 4.63
CA LYS A 288 3.26 12.24 5.08
C LYS A 288 1.93 12.93 5.39
N ALA A 289 0.84 12.33 4.92
CA ALA A 289 -0.46 12.48 5.55
C ALA A 289 -0.45 11.81 6.93
#